data_AF-A0A6L8KFI1-F1
#
_entry.id   AF-A0A6L8KFI1-F1
#
_cell.length_a   1.000
_cell.length_b   1.000
_cell.length_c   1.000
_cell.angle_alpha   90.00
_cell.angle_beta   90.00
_cell.angle_gamma   90.00
#
_symmetry.space_group_name_H-M   'P 1'
#
loop_
_entity.id
_entity.type
_entity.pdbx_description
1 polymer ?
#
loop_
_entity_poly.entity_id
_entity_poly.type
_entity_poly.pdbx_seq_one_letter_code
_entity_poly.pdbx_strand_id
1 'polypeptide(L)'
;MEIFIGGDLNKKLITEAVKTVNNLSKDIGGNLLSGQEMRVVEYLQIQRSILDALEDKLAAAGDFKAEQSLEKALKAVSGKMDAMTPFNPAIAAESLQSWDERGVSLPSLVDRQQA
;
A
#
# COMPACT_ATOMS: atom_id res chain seq x y z
N MET A 1 27.51 29.39 5.83
CA MET A 1 26.39 28.70 6.52
C MET A 1 25.64 27.95 5.44
N GLU A 2 26.04 26.71 5.17
CA GLU A 2 25.35 25.87 4.19
C GLU A 2 24.08 25.32 4.84
N ILE A 3 22.96 25.68 4.24
CA ILE A 3 21.64 25.29 4.71
C ILE A 3 21.37 23.86 4.20
N PHE A 4 21.61 22.87 5.06
CA PHE A 4 21.29 21.44 4.85
C PHE A 4 19.77 21.19 4.90
N ILE A 5 18.98 21.76 3.98
CA ILE A 5 17.52 21.53 3.92
C ILE A 5 17.17 20.28 3.09
N GLY A 6 17.99 19.89 2.12
CA GLY A 6 17.67 18.79 1.19
C GLY A 6 17.67 17.39 1.81
N GLY A 7 18.49 17.14 2.83
CA GLY A 7 18.63 15.80 3.43
C GLY A 7 17.41 15.36 4.26
N ASP A 8 16.70 16.30 4.88
CA ASP A 8 15.58 16.00 5.77
C ASP A 8 14.26 15.81 4.98
N LEU A 9 14.09 16.53 3.87
CA LEU A 9 12.95 16.36 2.96
C LEU A 9 12.99 15.00 2.25
N ASN A 10 14.18 14.60 1.79
CA ASN A 10 14.39 13.34 1.06
C ASN A 10 14.05 12.12 1.94
N LYS A 11 14.48 12.15 3.22
CA LYS A 11 14.13 11.11 4.21
C LYS A 11 12.63 11.05 4.51
N LYS A 12 11.95 12.21 4.56
CA LYS A 12 10.49 12.26 4.78
C LYS A 12 9.73 11.59 3.65
N LEU A 13 10.09 11.87 2.40
CA LEU A 13 9.41 11.30 1.24
C LEU A 13 9.59 9.77 1.16
N ILE A 14 10.81 9.28 1.43
CA ILE A 14 11.08 7.82 1.51
C ILE A 14 10.25 7.19 2.64
N THR A 15 10.23 7.82 3.82
CA THR A 15 9.46 7.32 4.98
C THR A 15 7.97 7.28 4.67
N GLU A 16 7.45 8.29 4.00
CA GLU A 16 6.05 8.36 3.56
C GLU A 16 5.73 7.25 2.55
N ALA A 17 6.59 7.03 1.56
CA ALA A 17 6.43 5.95 0.59
C ALA A 17 6.36 4.57 1.27
N VAL A 18 7.29 4.29 2.18
CA VAL A 18 7.31 3.03 2.94
C VAL A 18 6.05 2.87 3.79
N LYS A 19 5.61 3.94 4.49
CA LYS A 19 4.37 3.93 5.27
C LYS A 19 3.15 3.64 4.39
N THR A 20 3.05 4.31 3.25
CA THR A 20 1.94 4.11 2.31
C THR A 20 1.92 2.68 1.78
N VAL A 21 3.06 2.14 1.34
CA VAL A 21 3.15 0.73 0.89
C VAL A 21 2.72 -0.22 2.00
N ASN A 22 3.21 -0.03 3.23
CA ASN A 22 2.82 -0.87 4.38
C ASN A 22 1.32 -0.81 4.68
N ASN A 23 0.70 0.35 4.57
CA ASN A 23 -0.75 0.48 4.76
C ASN A 23 -1.52 -0.26 3.65
N LEU A 24 -1.13 -0.08 2.39
CA LEU A 24 -1.72 -0.82 1.26
C LEU A 24 -1.57 -2.35 1.44
N SER A 25 -0.46 -2.83 2.03
CA SER A 25 -0.24 -4.27 2.29
C SER A 25 -1.24 -4.82 3.31
N LYS A 26 -1.57 -4.04 4.33
CA LYS A 26 -2.58 -4.43 5.33
C LYS A 26 -3.97 -4.52 4.69
N ASP A 27 -4.29 -3.54 3.84
CA ASP A 27 -5.56 -3.53 3.11
C ASP A 27 -5.67 -4.72 2.15
N ILE A 28 -4.58 -5.10 1.46
CA ILE A 28 -4.52 -6.30 0.62
C ILE A 28 -4.89 -7.55 1.44
N GLY A 29 -4.30 -7.71 2.62
CA GLY A 29 -4.61 -8.84 3.50
C GLY A 29 -6.10 -8.93 3.84
N GLY A 30 -6.70 -7.81 4.25
CA GLY A 30 -8.13 -7.76 4.57
C GLY A 30 -9.04 -8.03 3.37
N ASN A 31 -8.70 -7.48 2.20
CA ASN A 31 -9.48 -7.68 0.98
C ASN A 31 -9.38 -9.13 0.45
N LEU A 32 -8.22 -9.76 0.56
CA LEU A 32 -8.06 -11.18 0.17
C LEU A 32 -8.92 -12.10 1.05
N LEU A 33 -8.91 -11.86 2.37
CA LEU A 33 -9.70 -12.65 3.32
C LEU A 33 -11.21 -12.46 3.17
N SER A 34 -11.63 -11.34 2.59
CA SER A 34 -13.04 -11.00 2.35
C SER A 34 -13.48 -11.23 0.90
N GLY A 35 -12.71 -11.98 0.10
CA GLY A 35 -13.07 -12.32 -1.29
C GLY A 35 -13.17 -11.10 -2.20
N GLN A 36 -12.35 -10.06 -1.96
CA GLN A 36 -12.32 -8.83 -2.75
C GLN A 36 -11.10 -8.84 -3.70
N GLU A 37 -10.92 -9.89 -4.48
CA GLU A 37 -9.70 -10.12 -5.28
C GLU A 37 -9.44 -8.97 -6.27
N MET A 38 -10.48 -8.40 -6.86
CA MET A 38 -10.31 -7.24 -7.76
C MET A 38 -9.72 -6.04 -7.04
N ARG A 39 -10.18 -5.74 -5.81
CA ARG A 39 -9.59 -4.68 -4.99
C ARG A 39 -8.15 -5.01 -4.64
N VAL A 40 -7.83 -6.27 -4.33
CA VAL A 40 -6.43 -6.70 -4.09
C VAL A 40 -5.53 -6.39 -5.29
N VAL A 41 -5.97 -6.71 -6.51
CA VAL A 41 -5.22 -6.42 -7.73
C VAL A 41 -4.96 -4.92 -7.88
N GLU A 42 -5.98 -4.08 -7.65
CA GLU A 42 -5.85 -2.63 -7.71
C GLU A 42 -4.88 -2.08 -6.65
N TYR A 43 -4.96 -2.57 -5.41
CA TYR A 43 -4.01 -2.22 -4.35
C TYR A 43 -2.56 -2.58 -4.72
N LEU A 44 -2.35 -3.76 -5.31
CA LEU A 44 -1.03 -4.20 -5.78
C LEU A 44 -0.49 -3.31 -6.90
N GLN A 45 -1.34 -2.86 -7.82
CA GLN A 45 -0.95 -1.91 -8.88
C GLN A 45 -0.54 -0.54 -8.31
N ILE A 46 -1.26 -0.05 -7.29
CA ILE A 46 -0.90 1.18 -6.59
C ILE A 46 0.45 1.00 -5.89
N GLN A 47 0.62 -0.08 -5.13
CA GLN A 47 1.90 -0.39 -4.47
C GLN A 47 3.06 -0.44 -5.46
N ARG A 48 2.88 -1.16 -6.58
CA ARG A 48 3.93 -1.29 -7.59
C ARG A 48 4.37 0.07 -8.13
N SER A 49 3.41 0.96 -8.40
CA SER A 49 3.72 2.32 -8.86
C SER A 49 4.58 3.11 -7.86
N ILE A 50 4.33 2.95 -6.55
CA ILE A 50 5.10 3.62 -5.51
C ILE A 50 6.49 2.99 -5.37
N LEU A 51 6.56 1.65 -5.38
CA LEU A 51 7.81 0.91 -5.25
C LEU A 51 8.77 1.17 -6.42
N ASP A 52 8.26 1.22 -7.66
CA ASP A 52 9.06 1.56 -8.83
C ASP A 52 9.65 2.97 -8.70
N ALA A 53 8.84 3.96 -8.32
CA ALA A 53 9.32 5.33 -8.12
C ALA A 53 10.28 5.47 -6.91
N LEU A 54 10.10 4.64 -5.88
CA LEU A 54 10.99 4.59 -4.73
C LEU A 54 12.33 3.96 -5.09
N GLU A 55 12.35 2.88 -5.87
CA GLU A 55 13.55 2.24 -6.39
C GLU A 55 14.37 3.22 -7.22
N ASP A 56 13.71 3.93 -8.15
CA ASP A 56 14.35 4.98 -8.96
C ASP A 56 14.97 6.08 -8.07
N LYS A 57 14.24 6.55 -7.04
CA LYS A 57 14.75 7.57 -6.11
C LYS A 57 15.95 7.10 -5.30
N LEU A 58 15.94 5.85 -4.84
CA LEU A 58 17.04 5.27 -4.07
C LEU A 58 18.28 5.04 -4.94
N ALA A 59 18.10 4.65 -6.20
CA ALA A 59 19.19 4.44 -7.15
C ALA A 59 19.84 5.77 -7.60
N ALA A 60 19.05 6.83 -7.75
CA ALA A 60 19.50 8.10 -8.34
C ALA A 60 20.04 9.13 -7.33
N ALA A 61 20.43 8.72 -6.10
CA ALA A 61 20.94 9.53 -4.98
C ALA A 61 21.06 11.06 -5.23
N GLY A 62 19.96 11.79 -5.03
CA GLY A 62 19.91 13.26 -5.16
C GLY A 62 19.37 13.80 -6.48
N ASP A 63 18.92 12.95 -7.41
CA ASP A 63 18.23 13.38 -8.63
C ASP A 63 16.83 13.95 -8.32
N PHE A 64 16.67 15.24 -8.63
CA PHE A 64 15.42 15.97 -8.49
C PHE A 64 14.27 15.38 -9.33
N LYS A 65 14.55 14.79 -10.49
CA LYS A 65 13.53 14.13 -11.32
C LYS A 65 13.00 12.87 -10.64
N ALA A 66 13.88 12.08 -10.04
CA ALA A 66 13.47 10.88 -9.30
C ALA A 66 12.66 11.26 -8.04
N GLU A 67 13.01 12.36 -7.37
CA GLU A 67 12.20 12.92 -6.28
C GLU A 67 10.80 13.34 -6.72
N GLN A 68 10.67 14.07 -7.82
CA GLN A 68 9.36 14.44 -8.37
C GLN A 68 8.53 13.22 -8.79
N SER A 69 9.18 12.18 -9.33
CA SER A 69 8.52 10.94 -9.70
C SER A 69 7.85 10.29 -8.50
N LEU A 70 8.58 10.16 -7.38
CA LEU A 70 8.03 9.61 -6.15
C LEU A 70 6.92 10.48 -5.55
N GLU A 71 7.09 11.81 -5.53
CA GLU A 71 6.02 12.71 -5.09
C GLU A 71 4.75 12.56 -5.92
N LYS A 72 4.89 12.46 -7.24
CA LYS A 72 3.76 12.28 -8.15
C LYS A 72 3.07 10.94 -7.92
N ALA A 73 3.84 9.87 -7.72
CA ALA A 73 3.32 8.56 -7.40
C ALA A 73 2.49 8.59 -6.10
N LEU A 74 3.00 9.25 -5.05
CA LEU A 74 2.30 9.40 -3.77
C LEU A 74 1.04 10.26 -3.87
N LYS A 75 1.13 11.42 -4.54
CA LYS A 75 -0.03 12.30 -4.76
C LYS A 75 -1.15 11.62 -5.56
N ALA A 76 -0.80 10.70 -6.47
CA ALA A 76 -1.77 9.95 -7.25
C ALA A 76 -2.52 8.87 -6.45
N VAL A 77 -2.05 8.49 -5.25
CA VAL A 77 -2.63 7.38 -4.47
C VAL A 77 -4.10 7.66 -4.15
N SER A 78 -4.43 8.82 -3.60
CA SER A 78 -5.83 9.14 -3.24
C SER A 78 -6.77 9.00 -4.44
N GLY A 79 -6.42 9.58 -5.58
CA GLY A 79 -7.25 9.49 -6.79
C GLY A 79 -7.38 8.05 -7.32
N LYS A 80 -6.33 7.23 -7.19
CA LYS A 80 -6.41 5.80 -7.55
C LYS A 80 -7.30 5.03 -6.58
N MET A 81 -7.19 5.32 -5.28
CA MET A 81 -8.02 4.72 -4.22
C MET A 81 -9.50 5.04 -4.41
N ASP A 82 -9.82 6.28 -4.78
CA ASP A 82 -11.20 6.72 -5.06
C ASP A 82 -11.78 6.06 -6.32
N ALA A 83 -10.92 5.67 -7.26
CA ALA A 83 -11.31 5.00 -8.50
C ALA A 83 -11.33 3.46 -8.42
N MET A 84 -11.02 2.89 -7.24
CA MET A 84 -11.01 1.44 -7.06
C MET A 84 -12.40 0.84 -7.20
N THR A 85 -12.43 -0.44 -7.56
CA THR A 85 -13.62 -1.29 -7.52
C THR A 85 -14.29 -1.16 -6.14
N PRO A 86 -15.59 -0.81 -6.06
CA PRO A 86 -16.28 -0.65 -4.79
C PRO A 86 -16.25 -1.92 -3.93
N PHE A 87 -16.19 -1.75 -2.61
CA PHE A 87 -16.28 -2.88 -1.69
C PHE A 87 -17.65 -3.55 -1.75
N ASN A 88 -17.69 -4.88 -1.88
CA ASN A 88 -18.93 -5.65 -1.89
C ASN A 88 -19.15 -6.38 -0.56
N PRO A 89 -20.06 -5.91 0.32
CA PRO A 89 -20.29 -6.51 1.63
C PRO A 89 -20.91 -7.91 1.56
N ALA A 90 -21.63 -8.25 0.49
CA ALA A 90 -22.23 -9.58 0.34
C ALA A 90 -21.15 -10.66 0.15
N ILE A 91 -20.19 -10.40 -0.74
CA ILE A 91 -19.05 -11.31 -0.98
C ILE A 91 -18.18 -11.43 0.28
N ALA A 92 -17.99 -10.33 1.00
CA ALA A 92 -17.25 -10.35 2.26
C ALA A 92 -17.88 -11.26 3.31
N ALA A 93 -19.21 -11.22 3.46
CA ALA A 93 -19.92 -12.08 4.41
C ALA A 93 -19.79 -13.56 4.02
N GLU A 94 -20.00 -13.90 2.74
CA GLU A 94 -19.87 -15.27 2.24
C GLU A 94 -18.45 -15.82 2.43
N SER A 95 -17.43 -15.02 2.12
CA SER A 95 -16.03 -15.42 2.26
C SER A 95 -15.64 -15.65 3.73
N LEU A 96 -16.04 -14.74 4.63
CA LEU A 96 -15.78 -14.89 6.06
C LEU A 96 -16.50 -16.10 6.67
N GLN A 97 -17.72 -16.39 6.23
CA GLN A 97 -18.43 -17.61 6.65
C GLN A 97 -17.67 -18.87 6.20
N SER A 98 -17.19 -18.91 4.95
CA SER A 98 -16.38 -20.02 4.43
C SER A 98 -15.09 -20.25 5.24
N TRP A 99 -14.45 -19.17 5.74
CA TRP A 99 -13.30 -19.29 6.63
C TRP A 99 -13.65 -19.81 8.02
N ASP A 100 -14.77 -19.35 8.59
CA ASP A 100 -15.28 -19.83 9.88
C ASP A 100 -15.63 -21.32 9.83
N GLU A 101 -16.25 -21.78 8.74
CA GLU A 101 -16.51 -23.21 8.48
C GLU A 101 -15.23 -24.06 8.40
N ARG A 102 -14.08 -23.44 8.08
CA ARG A 102 -12.76 -24.08 8.07
C ARG A 102 -12.02 -23.94 9.41
N GLY A 103 -12.66 -23.39 10.43
CA GLY A 103 -12.06 -23.15 11.74
C GLY A 103 -11.04 -22.00 11.76
N VAL A 104 -11.08 -21.11 10.76
CA VAL A 104 -10.21 -19.93 10.66
C VAL A 104 -11.04 -18.70 11.00
N SER A 105 -10.78 -18.11 12.16
CA SER A 105 -11.43 -16.86 12.59
C SER A 105 -10.56 -15.64 12.26
N LEU A 106 -11.18 -14.46 12.09
CA LEU A 106 -10.48 -13.18 11.90
C LEU A 106 -9.35 -12.94 12.93
N PRO A 107 -9.53 -13.19 14.24
CA PRO A 107 -8.44 -13.12 15.22
C PRO A 107 -7.26 -14.05 14.90
N SER A 108 -7.53 -15.29 14.47
CA SER A 108 -6.50 -16.29 14.14
C SER A 108 -5.62 -15.90 12.94
N LEU A 109 -6.08 -14.95 12.12
CA LEU A 109 -5.37 -14.43 10.97
C LEU A 109 -4.50 -13.22 11.32
N VAL A 110 -4.94 -12.42 12.32
CA VAL A 110 -4.18 -11.27 12.84
C VAL A 110 -2.98 -11.73 13.69
N ASP A 111 -3.16 -12.77 14.51
CA ASP A 111 -2.08 -13.30 15.38
C ASP A 111 -0.90 -13.90 14.58
N ARG A 112 -1.17 -14.44 13.37
CA ARG A 112 -0.10 -14.99 12.49
C ARG A 112 0.80 -13.93 11.85
N GLN A 113 0.43 -12.64 11.92
CA GLN A 113 1.29 -11.55 11.44
C GLN A 113 2.23 -11.01 12.52
N GLN A 114 2.06 -11.43 13.79
CA GLN A 114 2.89 -11.01 14.92
C GLN A 114 3.88 -12.09 15.40
N ALA A 115 3.88 -13.26 14.76
CA ALA A 115 4.83 -14.36 14.98
C ALA A 115 5.93 -14.34 13.92
#